data_AF-A0A950RLY6-F1
#
_entry.id   AF-A0A950RLY6-F1
#
_cell.length_a   1.000
_cell.length_b   1.000
_cell.length_c   1.000
_cell.angle_alpha   90.00
_cell.angle_beta   90.00
_cell.angle_gamma   90.00
#
_symmetry.space_group_name_H-M   'P 1'
#
loop_
_entity.id
_entity.type
_entity.pdbx_description
1 polymer ?
#
loop_
_entity_poly.entity_id
_entity_poly.type
_entity_poly.pdbx_seq_one_letter_code
_entity_poly.pdbx_strand_id
1 'polypeptide(L)'
;LFGVGPCQPPFESGQVVVDKTLCWAELQLALWYNAHADFVYEVLWGDKDTFNIAWRRLGRTYAMTQNWCGWDTHTILQYGPGGRVLFQHRCRDKFRLGQEIFAGTPQTFEGNHFNPRLAHEELCFRLRDELRQVWKGA
;
A
#
# COMPACT_ATOMS: atom_id res chain seq x y z
N LEU A 1 -19.12 -8.41 -13.87
CA LEU A 1 -19.54 -8.41 -12.45
C LEU A 1 -19.80 -7.00 -11.91
N PHE A 2 -18.83 -6.08 -11.99
CA PHE A 2 -18.99 -4.72 -11.41
C PHE A 2 -19.46 -3.63 -12.38
N GLY A 3 -19.96 -3.99 -13.58
CA GLY A 3 -20.38 -3.01 -14.59
C GLY A 3 -19.24 -2.17 -15.19
N VAL A 4 -17.98 -2.59 -14.97
CA VAL A 4 -16.77 -1.99 -15.56
C VAL A 4 -15.99 -3.07 -16.31
N GLY A 5 -15.49 -2.75 -17.52
CA GLY A 5 -14.67 -3.66 -18.32
C GLY A 5 -13.19 -3.67 -17.90
N PRO A 6 -12.41 -4.71 -18.24
CA PRO A 6 -10.96 -4.69 -18.05
C PRO A 6 -10.34 -3.63 -18.97
N CYS A 7 -9.68 -2.61 -18.42
CA CYS A 7 -9.11 -1.54 -19.26
C CYS A 7 -7.84 -0.88 -18.68
N GLN A 8 -7.48 -1.17 -17.42
CA GLN A 8 -6.28 -0.63 -16.78
C GLN A 8 -5.56 -1.77 -16.04
N PRO A 9 -4.23 -1.79 -16.02
CA PRO A 9 -3.48 -2.64 -15.10
C PRO A 9 -3.91 -2.33 -13.64
N PRO A 10 -3.85 -3.32 -12.74
CA PRO A 10 -3.94 -3.04 -11.31
C PRO A 10 -2.89 -1.97 -10.96
N PHE A 11 -3.30 -0.93 -10.23
CA PHE A 11 -2.35 0.03 -9.69
C PHE A 11 -2.23 -0.16 -8.18
N GLU A 12 -1.01 -0.01 -7.69
CA GLU A 12 -0.75 0.12 -6.26
C GLU A 12 -0.62 1.60 -5.97
N SER A 13 -1.56 2.19 -5.25
CA SER A 13 -1.47 3.63 -4.93
C SER A 13 -0.62 3.89 -3.69
N GLY A 14 -0.56 2.93 -2.76
CA GLY A 14 0.03 3.11 -1.43
C GLY A 14 -0.69 4.13 -0.55
N GLN A 15 -1.17 5.24 -1.13
CA GLN A 15 -1.95 6.31 -0.53
C GLN A 15 -2.83 6.98 -1.60
N VAL A 16 -4.00 7.48 -1.19
CA VAL A 16 -4.91 8.24 -2.05
C VAL A 16 -5.26 9.55 -1.37
N VAL A 17 -5.35 10.62 -2.18
CA VAL A 17 -5.90 11.91 -1.73
C VAL A 17 -7.28 12.04 -2.36
N VAL A 18 -8.29 12.22 -1.51
CA VAL A 18 -9.69 12.26 -1.93
C VAL A 18 -10.36 13.48 -1.32
N ASP A 19 -10.96 14.30 -2.17
CA ASP A 19 -11.93 15.30 -1.72
C ASP A 19 -13.26 14.60 -1.43
N LYS A 20 -13.58 14.45 -0.15
CA LYS A 20 -14.79 13.76 0.30
C LYS A 20 -16.07 14.48 -0.12
N THR A 21 -16.03 15.79 -0.33
CA THR A 21 -17.21 16.55 -0.76
C THR A 21 -17.57 16.27 -2.21
N LEU A 22 -16.56 16.06 -3.05
CA LEU A 22 -16.73 15.77 -4.47
C LEU A 22 -16.91 14.27 -4.75
N CYS A 23 -16.31 13.41 -3.92
CA CYS A 23 -16.22 11.97 -4.17
C CYS A 23 -17.03 11.12 -3.17
N TRP A 24 -18.09 11.70 -2.57
CA TRP A 24 -18.85 10.99 -1.54
C TRP A 24 -19.52 9.71 -2.07
N ALA A 25 -20.12 9.78 -3.26
CA ALA A 25 -20.80 8.63 -3.86
C ALA A 25 -19.84 7.46 -4.16
N GLU A 26 -18.65 7.79 -4.63
CA GLU A 26 -17.58 6.84 -4.96
C GLU A 26 -17.02 6.19 -3.69
N LEU A 27 -16.82 6.98 -2.63
CA LEU A 27 -16.44 6.45 -1.31
C LEU A 27 -17.52 5.52 -0.73
N GLN A 28 -18.79 5.88 -0.84
CA GLN A 28 -19.90 5.04 -0.37
C GLN A 28 -19.97 3.72 -1.15
N LEU A 29 -19.76 3.76 -2.46
CA LEU A 29 -19.74 2.54 -3.28
C LEU A 29 -18.52 1.66 -2.96
N ALA A 30 -17.34 2.25 -2.78
CA ALA A 30 -16.16 1.50 -2.34
C ALA A 30 -16.40 0.86 -0.96
N LEU A 31 -16.97 1.61 -0.01
CA LEU A 31 -17.34 1.07 1.30
C LEU A 31 -18.35 -0.08 1.18
N TRP A 32 -19.36 0.06 0.32
CA TRP A 32 -20.33 -1.00 0.05
C TRP A 32 -19.64 -2.26 -0.47
N TYR A 33 -18.69 -2.15 -1.42
CA TYR A 33 -17.93 -3.30 -1.89
C TYR A 33 -17.15 -3.98 -0.76
N ASN A 34 -16.48 -3.21 0.10
CA ASN A 34 -15.73 -3.76 1.23
C ASN A 34 -16.64 -4.37 2.31
N ALA A 35 -17.85 -3.86 2.48
CA ALA A 35 -18.84 -4.43 3.40
C ALA A 35 -19.38 -5.80 2.92
N HIS A 36 -19.23 -6.12 1.64
CA HIS A 36 -19.61 -7.41 1.04
C HIS A 36 -18.36 -8.19 0.60
N ALA A 37 -17.29 -8.11 1.41
CA ALA A 37 -15.99 -8.73 1.13
C ALA A 37 -16.07 -10.25 0.94
N ASP A 38 -17.03 -10.91 1.58
CA ASP A 38 -17.32 -12.35 1.45
C ASP A 38 -17.58 -12.76 0.00
N PHE A 39 -18.18 -11.89 -0.80
CA PHE A 39 -18.35 -12.10 -2.23
C PHE A 39 -17.33 -11.32 -3.07
N VAL A 40 -17.06 -10.07 -2.70
CA VAL A 40 -16.26 -9.16 -3.52
C VAL A 40 -14.81 -9.62 -3.61
N TYR A 41 -14.22 -10.14 -2.52
CA TYR A 41 -12.83 -10.58 -2.52
C TYR A 41 -12.62 -11.99 -3.08
N GLU A 42 -13.69 -12.72 -3.44
CA GLU A 42 -13.57 -13.91 -4.28
C GLU A 42 -13.15 -13.53 -5.72
N VAL A 43 -13.44 -12.29 -6.12
CA VAL A 43 -13.23 -11.80 -7.50
C VAL A 43 -12.17 -10.69 -7.57
N LEU A 44 -11.94 -9.98 -6.47
CA LEU A 44 -10.95 -8.89 -6.37
C LEU A 44 -9.83 -9.24 -5.38
N TRP A 45 -8.65 -8.64 -5.55
CA TRP A 45 -7.52 -8.83 -4.66
C TRP A 45 -7.54 -7.85 -3.49
N GLY A 46 -8.63 -7.92 -2.72
CA GLY A 46 -8.86 -7.14 -1.52
C GLY A 46 -9.41 -5.73 -1.77
N ASP A 47 -9.33 -4.90 -0.73
CA ASP A 47 -9.89 -3.57 -0.66
C ASP A 47 -9.29 -2.59 -1.68
N LYS A 48 -8.00 -2.73 -2.01
CA LYS A 48 -7.29 -1.82 -2.93
C LYS A 48 -8.00 -1.63 -4.27
N ASP A 49 -8.59 -2.68 -4.81
CA ASP A 49 -9.24 -2.66 -6.13
C ASP A 49 -10.61 -1.96 -6.08
N THR A 50 -11.22 -1.88 -4.90
CA THR A 50 -12.58 -1.33 -4.72
C THR A 50 -12.66 0.16 -5.04
N PHE A 51 -11.61 0.93 -4.77
CA PHE A 51 -11.54 2.35 -5.11
C PHE A 51 -11.55 2.55 -6.63
N ASN A 52 -10.68 1.87 -7.37
CA ASN A 52 -10.64 2.00 -8.83
C ASN A 52 -11.98 1.62 -9.46
N ILE A 53 -12.57 0.52 -9.00
CA ILE A 53 -13.84 0.01 -9.53
C ILE A 53 -14.98 0.98 -9.23
N ALA A 54 -15.07 1.51 -8.01
CA ALA A 54 -16.11 2.47 -7.63
C ALA A 54 -16.04 3.76 -8.46
N TRP A 55 -14.84 4.34 -8.62
CA TRP A 55 -14.62 5.53 -9.44
C TRP A 55 -15.05 5.29 -10.88
N ARG A 56 -14.62 4.18 -11.48
CA ARG A 56 -14.95 3.85 -12.86
C ARG A 56 -16.42 3.55 -13.05
N ARG A 57 -17.04 2.86 -12.10
CA ARG A 57 -18.47 2.53 -12.13
C ARG A 57 -19.34 3.79 -12.13
N LEU A 58 -18.89 4.83 -11.43
CA LEU A 58 -19.58 6.12 -11.33
C LEU A 58 -19.04 7.18 -12.32
N GLY A 59 -18.10 6.81 -13.20
CA GLY A 59 -17.56 7.71 -14.22
C GLY A 59 -16.66 8.83 -13.68
N ARG A 60 -16.11 8.69 -12.48
CA ARG A 60 -15.23 9.69 -11.87
C ARG A 60 -13.80 9.57 -12.41
N THR A 61 -13.29 10.69 -12.91
CA THR A 61 -11.88 10.81 -13.28
C THR A 61 -10.99 10.95 -12.04
N TYR A 62 -9.76 10.45 -12.13
CA TYR A 62 -8.74 10.61 -11.10
C TYR A 62 -7.37 10.85 -11.76
N ALA A 63 -6.45 11.43 -11.01
CA ALA A 63 -5.09 11.64 -11.45
C ALA A 63 -4.17 10.59 -10.81
N MET A 64 -3.20 10.12 -11.60
CA MET A 64 -2.10 9.31 -11.12
C MET A 64 -0.86 9.69 -11.92
N THR A 65 0.25 9.85 -11.23
CA THR A 65 1.53 10.29 -11.82
C THR A 65 2.16 9.21 -12.70
N GLN A 66 1.83 7.94 -12.45
CA GLN A 66 2.29 6.77 -13.17
C GLN A 66 1.47 5.54 -12.75
N ASN A 67 1.40 4.52 -13.59
CA ASN A 67 0.61 3.31 -13.29
C ASN A 67 1.37 2.26 -12.46
N TRP A 68 2.70 2.38 -12.32
CA TRP A 68 3.54 1.38 -11.67
C TRP A 68 4.39 1.99 -10.56
N CYS A 69 4.46 1.30 -9.43
CA CYS A 69 5.44 1.61 -8.40
C CYS A 69 6.84 1.12 -8.79
N GLY A 70 7.87 1.76 -8.24
CA GLY A 70 9.24 1.23 -8.25
C GLY A 70 9.45 0.21 -7.14
N TRP A 71 10.60 -0.46 -7.19
CA TRP A 71 11.02 -1.42 -6.17
C TRP A 71 12.47 -1.18 -5.78
N ASP A 72 12.75 -1.20 -4.48
CA ASP A 72 14.11 -1.14 -3.96
C ASP A 72 14.27 -2.09 -2.76
N THR A 73 14.97 -3.20 -3.01
CA THR A 73 15.28 -4.30 -2.07
C THR A 73 14.05 -4.95 -1.42
N HIS A 74 13.39 -4.25 -0.51
CA HIS A 74 12.24 -4.69 0.29
C HIS A 74 11.10 -3.65 0.32
N THR A 75 11.25 -2.58 -0.45
CA THR A 75 10.44 -1.37 -0.36
C THR A 75 9.81 -1.03 -1.70
N ILE A 76 8.50 -0.83 -1.70
CA ILE A 76 7.75 -0.24 -2.81
C ILE A 76 8.00 1.27 -2.83
N LEU A 77 8.30 1.81 -4.00
CA LEU A 77 8.53 3.24 -4.23
C LEU A 77 7.36 3.85 -5.01
N GLN A 78 6.67 4.81 -4.40
CA GLN A 78 5.62 5.60 -5.04
C GLN A 78 6.20 6.92 -5.52
N TYR A 79 5.99 7.26 -6.79
CA TYR A 79 6.55 8.46 -7.41
C TYR A 79 5.48 9.54 -7.62
N GLY A 80 5.88 10.79 -7.44
CA GLY A 80 5.11 11.99 -7.76
C GLY A 80 5.39 12.51 -9.17
N PRO A 81 4.96 13.75 -9.47
CA PRO A 81 5.31 14.40 -10.73
C PRO A 81 6.84 14.47 -10.92
N GLY A 82 7.30 14.24 -12.15
CA GLY A 82 8.73 14.26 -12.49
C GLY A 82 9.53 13.06 -11.97
N GLY A 83 8.88 11.97 -11.53
CA GLY A 83 9.57 10.75 -11.08
C GLY A 83 10.21 10.83 -9.69
N ARG A 84 9.90 11.89 -8.92
CA ARG A 84 10.38 12.03 -7.53
C ARG A 84 9.72 10.98 -6.63
N VAL A 85 10.48 10.27 -5.81
CA VAL A 85 9.90 9.41 -4.75
C VAL A 85 9.16 10.27 -3.73
N LEU A 86 7.86 10.00 -3.54
CA LEU A 86 7.04 10.63 -2.51
C LEU A 86 6.88 9.72 -1.29
N PHE A 87 6.67 8.43 -1.51
CA PHE A 87 6.44 7.47 -0.43
C PHE A 87 7.25 6.19 -0.63
N GLN A 88 7.66 5.62 0.50
CA GLN A 88 8.41 4.38 0.60
C GLN A 88 7.63 3.44 1.51
N HIS A 89 7.25 2.28 1.01
CA HIS A 89 6.53 1.27 1.79
C HIS A 89 7.35 0.00 1.89
N ARG A 90 8.00 -0.22 3.04
CA ARG A 90 8.70 -1.47 3.37
C ARG A 90 7.66 -2.58 3.58
N CYS A 91 7.34 -3.30 2.51
CA CYS A 91 6.35 -4.38 2.53
C CYS A 91 6.98 -5.77 2.73
N ARG A 92 8.28 -5.91 2.48
CA ARG A 92 9.10 -7.09 2.78
C ARG A 92 10.16 -6.75 3.81
N ASP A 93 10.84 -7.77 4.36
CA ASP A 93 11.90 -7.60 5.36
C ASP A 93 11.52 -6.58 6.44
N LYS A 94 10.33 -6.78 7.00
CA LYS A 94 9.72 -5.87 7.97
C LYS A 94 10.62 -5.83 9.22
N PHE A 95 10.62 -4.70 9.91
CA PHE A 95 11.42 -4.54 11.11
C PHE A 95 11.00 -5.56 12.17
N ARG A 96 11.97 -6.37 12.61
CA ARG A 96 11.87 -7.33 13.71
C ARG A 96 12.41 -6.72 15.00
N LEU A 97 11.70 -6.91 16.11
CA LEU A 97 12.19 -6.59 17.45
C LEU A 97 12.77 -7.83 18.15
N GLY A 98 12.39 -9.03 17.67
CA GLY A 98 12.85 -10.33 18.14
C GLY A 98 12.76 -11.40 17.05
N GLN A 99 11.97 -12.45 17.30
CA GLN A 99 11.81 -13.62 16.42
C GLN A 99 10.46 -13.61 15.68
N GLU A 100 9.96 -12.42 15.32
CA GLU A 100 8.64 -12.29 14.69
C GLU A 100 8.59 -13.02 13.34
N ILE A 101 7.47 -13.72 13.13
CA ILE A 101 7.15 -14.39 11.88
C ILE A 101 6.09 -13.57 11.15
N PHE A 102 6.40 -13.10 9.95
CA PHE A 102 5.46 -12.35 9.12
C PHE A 102 4.80 -13.28 8.09
N ALA A 103 3.56 -13.70 8.38
CA ALA A 103 2.77 -14.45 7.42
C ALA A 103 2.46 -13.59 6.18
N GLY A 104 2.53 -14.19 4.99
CA GLY A 104 2.09 -13.57 3.73
C GLY A 104 3.04 -12.53 3.13
N THR A 105 4.18 -12.21 3.76
CA THR A 105 5.18 -11.29 3.19
C THR A 105 6.58 -11.91 3.22
N PRO A 106 7.26 -12.10 2.06
CA PRO A 106 8.60 -12.66 2.03
C PRO A 106 9.58 -11.89 2.92
N GLN A 107 10.36 -12.66 3.67
CA GLN A 107 11.40 -12.21 4.58
C GLN A 107 12.70 -12.82 4.08
N THR A 108 13.45 -12.06 3.27
CA THR A 108 14.60 -12.56 2.52
C THR A 108 15.87 -12.57 3.36
N PHE A 109 16.05 -11.59 4.25
CA PHE A 109 17.23 -11.50 5.10
C PHE A 109 16.96 -12.11 6.47
N GLU A 110 17.98 -12.78 7.03
CA GLU A 110 17.95 -13.38 8.37
C GLU A 110 17.60 -12.34 9.45
N GLY A 111 18.12 -11.12 9.30
CA GLY A 111 17.89 -10.01 10.22
C GLY A 111 17.28 -8.78 9.56
N ASN A 112 17.24 -7.69 10.30
CA ASN A 112 16.85 -6.38 9.77
C ASN A 112 17.92 -5.90 8.78
N HIS A 113 17.56 -5.79 7.50
CA HIS A 113 18.46 -5.33 6.45
C HIS A 113 18.39 -3.81 6.28
N PHE A 114 19.56 -3.15 6.33
CA PHE A 114 19.72 -1.70 6.17
C PHE A 114 19.98 -1.35 4.72
N ASN A 115 19.21 -0.42 4.16
CA ASN A 115 19.39 0.09 2.81
C ASN A 115 19.67 1.61 2.82
N PRO A 116 20.92 2.05 2.58
CA PRO A 116 21.30 3.47 2.66
C PRO A 116 20.64 4.34 1.58
N ARG A 117 20.04 3.75 0.54
CA ARG A 117 19.36 4.49 -0.54
C ARG A 117 17.95 4.91 -0.15
N LEU A 118 17.38 4.33 0.90
CA LEU A 118 16.03 4.66 1.36
C LEU A 118 16.07 5.87 2.30
N ALA A 119 15.16 6.82 2.07
CA ALA A 119 15.06 7.97 2.96
C ALA A 119 14.62 7.51 4.36
N HIS A 120 15.21 8.14 5.39
CA HIS A 120 14.97 7.87 6.81
C HIS A 120 15.37 6.46 7.31
N GLU A 121 16.09 5.67 6.52
CA GLU A 121 16.49 4.33 6.95
C GLU A 121 17.26 4.34 8.28
N GLU A 122 18.22 5.26 8.44
CA GLU A 122 18.98 5.43 9.68
C GLU A 122 18.09 5.78 10.87
N LEU A 123 17.13 6.70 10.67
CA LEU A 123 16.15 7.05 11.70
C LEU A 123 15.30 5.85 12.09
N CYS A 124 14.80 5.07 11.12
CA CYS A 124 14.00 3.87 11.39
C CYS A 124 14.78 2.83 12.19
N PHE A 125 16.05 2.60 11.85
CA PHE A 125 16.91 1.68 12.61
C PHE A 125 17.14 2.16 14.04
N ARG A 126 17.40 3.46 14.23
CA ARG A 126 17.54 4.06 15.56
C ARG A 126 16.28 3.92 16.40
N LEU A 127 15.13 4.28 15.84
CA LEU A 127 13.83 4.18 16.52
C LEU A 127 13.48 2.72 16.85
N ARG A 128 13.83 1.77 15.97
CA ARG A 128 13.69 0.35 16.27
C ARG A 128 14.54 -0.05 17.47
N ASP A 129 15.80 0.39 17.54
CA ASP A 129 16.69 0.07 18.65
C ASP A 129 16.19 0.67 19.97
N GLU A 130 15.74 1.92 19.95
CA GLU A 130 15.08 2.55 21.09
C GLU A 130 13.84 1.75 21.53
N LEU A 131 12.98 1.39 20.57
CA LEU A 131 11.79 0.58 20.84
C LEU A 131 12.16 -0.76 21.45
N ARG A 132 13.21 -1.42 20.96
CA ARG A 132 13.67 -2.72 21.46
C ARG A 132 14.12 -2.66 22.91
N GLN A 133 14.68 -1.54 23.39
CA GLN A 133 15.07 -1.39 24.79
C GLN A 133 13.87 -1.37 25.75
N VAL A 134 12.74 -0.83 25.29
CA VAL A 134 11.53 -0.73 26.11
C VAL A 134 10.49 -1.81 25.80
N TRP A 135 10.71 -2.57 24.73
CA TRP A 135 9.84 -3.66 24.30
C TRP A 135 9.96 -4.84 25.25
N LYS A 136 8.87 -5.16 25.96
CA LYS A 136 8.86 -6.25 26.96
C LYS A 136 8.52 -7.63 26.40
N GLY A 137 8.29 -7.76 25.08
CA GLY A 137 7.83 -9.01 24.45
C GLY A 137 6.43 -9.45 24.91
N ALA A 138 5.71 -10.34 24.22
CA ALA A 138 5.86 -10.91 22.87
C ALA A 138 4.46 -10.97 22.24
#